data_AF-A0A2A4UAN3-F1
#
_entry.id   AF-A0A2A4UAN3-F1
#
_cell.length_a   1.000
_cell.length_b   1.000
_cell.length_c   1.000
_cell.angle_alpha   90.00
_cell.angle_beta   90.00
_cell.angle_gamma   90.00
#
_symmetry.space_group_name_H-M   'P 1'
#
loop_
_entity.id
_entity.type
_entity.pdbx_description
1 polymer ?
#
loop_
_entity_poly.entity_id
_entity_poly.type
_entity_poly.pdbx_seq_one_letter_code
_entity_poly.pdbx_strand_id
1 'polypeptide(L)'
;MHVWFLGVASLLLWGSGQALAAPVMIQLTQTACQFVEAEHQDYGFQSKNSADCVAINEHTEEKRLALSQTLHLKAGSYVFRVKNRDVPYVLGFWLRGQGLGRLTLPSVSGGNIQTGGFKDYAITLKKGAYLYSCPLNPTPDYRLLVE
;
A
#
# COMPACT_ATOMS: atom_id res chain seq x y z
N MET A 1 -72.52 7.86 24.96
CA MET A 1 -71.77 7.08 23.95
C MET A 1 -70.28 7.30 24.20
N HIS A 2 -69.60 6.33 24.81
CA HIS A 2 -68.16 6.41 25.11
C HIS A 2 -67.40 5.55 24.10
N VAL A 3 -66.49 6.19 23.37
CA VAL A 3 -65.64 5.58 22.33
C VAL A 3 -64.37 5.05 23.01
N TRP A 4 -64.02 3.79 22.78
CA TRP A 4 -62.71 3.23 23.12
C TRP A 4 -61.99 2.84 21.83
N PHE A 5 -60.95 3.60 21.46
CA PHE A 5 -59.99 3.19 20.44
C PHE A 5 -58.81 2.50 21.13
N LEU A 6 -58.65 1.21 20.86
CA LEU A 6 -57.45 0.42 21.20
C LEU A 6 -56.34 0.77 20.21
N GLY A 7 -55.30 1.48 20.67
CA GLY A 7 -54.09 1.72 19.91
C GLY A 7 -53.12 0.55 20.01
N VAL A 8 -52.84 -0.11 18.89
CA VAL A 8 -51.76 -1.10 18.78
C VAL A 8 -50.46 -0.35 18.46
N ALA A 9 -49.51 -0.37 19.40
CA ALA A 9 -48.18 0.18 19.21
C ALA A 9 -47.25 -0.89 18.63
N SER A 10 -46.98 -0.81 17.33
CA SER A 10 -45.98 -1.64 16.66
C SER A 10 -44.58 -1.03 16.84
N LEU A 11 -43.76 -1.64 17.69
CA LEU A 11 -42.32 -1.33 17.81
C LEU A 11 -41.57 -1.85 16.59
N LEU A 12 -41.13 -0.94 15.72
CA LEU A 12 -40.17 -1.22 14.66
C LEU A 12 -38.76 -1.23 15.25
N LEU A 13 -38.15 -2.42 15.33
CA LEU A 13 -36.74 -2.60 15.65
C LEU A 13 -35.91 -2.20 14.41
N TRP A 14 -35.33 -1.00 14.43
CA TRP A 14 -34.29 -0.62 13.47
C TRP A 14 -32.97 -1.32 13.83
N GLY A 15 -32.69 -2.44 13.16
CA GLY A 15 -31.37 -3.06 13.17
C GLY A 15 -30.35 -2.13 12.51
N SER A 16 -29.47 -1.53 13.32
CA SER A 16 -28.33 -0.76 12.84
C SER A 16 -27.23 -1.70 12.33
N GLY A 17 -27.39 -2.21 11.11
CA GLY A 17 -26.30 -2.90 10.42
C GLY A 17 -25.18 -1.91 10.13
N GLN A 18 -24.10 -1.93 10.92
CA GLN A 18 -22.88 -1.20 10.59
C GLN A 18 -22.26 -1.83 9.34
N ALA A 19 -22.41 -1.19 8.19
CA ALA A 19 -21.69 -1.56 6.99
C ALA A 19 -20.19 -1.38 7.25
N LEU A 20 -19.46 -2.49 7.39
CA LEU A 20 -18.00 -2.47 7.35
C LEU A 20 -17.58 -1.98 5.97
N ALA A 21 -17.08 -0.75 5.89
CA ALA A 21 -16.54 -0.20 4.66
C ALA A 21 -15.45 -1.15 4.12
N ALA A 22 -15.55 -1.51 2.83
CA ALA A 22 -14.53 -2.32 2.18
C ALA A 22 -13.16 -1.63 2.28
N PRO A 23 -12.06 -2.39 2.54
CA PRO A 23 -10.74 -1.79 2.68
C PRO A 23 -10.33 -1.09 1.38
N VAL A 24 -9.75 0.10 1.50
CA VAL A 24 -9.31 0.88 0.35
C VAL A 24 -8.11 0.18 -0.29
N MET A 25 -8.23 -0.14 -1.58
CA MET A 25 -7.17 -0.79 -2.34
C MET A 25 -6.23 0.25 -2.95
N ILE A 26 -4.94 0.11 -2.70
CA ILE A 26 -3.86 0.91 -3.27
C ILE A 26 -3.10 0.02 -4.25
N GLN A 27 -3.01 0.43 -5.51
CA GLN A 27 -2.29 -0.33 -6.53
C GLN A 27 -0.87 0.21 -6.65
N LEU A 28 0.11 -0.70 -6.67
CA LEU A 28 1.51 -0.40 -6.89
C LEU A 28 2.07 -1.36 -7.95
N THR A 29 2.69 -0.81 -8.98
CA THR A 29 3.24 -1.55 -10.11
C THR A 29 4.76 -1.46 -10.08
N GLN A 30 5.40 -2.61 -9.96
CA GLN A 30 6.84 -2.75 -10.03
C GLN A 30 7.28 -3.02 -11.46
N THR A 31 8.24 -2.23 -11.89
CA THR A 31 9.13 -2.47 -13.01
C THR A 31 10.55 -2.60 -12.44
N ALA A 32 11.57 -2.81 -13.28
CA ALA A 32 12.93 -2.91 -12.78
C ALA A 32 13.29 -1.66 -11.95
N CYS A 33 13.70 -1.90 -10.70
CA CYS A 33 14.24 -0.90 -9.77
C CYS A 33 13.27 0.22 -9.38
N GLN A 34 11.97 0.06 -9.62
CA GLN A 34 11.00 1.15 -9.55
C GLN A 34 9.60 0.70 -9.11
N PHE A 35 8.89 1.59 -8.40
CA PHE A 35 7.42 1.64 -8.38
C PHE A 35 6.93 2.79 -9.26
N VAL A 36 6.09 2.48 -10.26
CA VAL A 36 5.66 3.47 -11.28
C VAL A 36 4.83 4.61 -10.66
N GLU A 37 3.92 4.27 -9.76
CA GLU A 37 3.03 5.23 -9.10
C GLU A 37 3.78 6.18 -8.16
N ALA A 38 4.93 5.76 -7.62
CA ALA A 38 5.75 6.60 -6.76
C ALA A 38 6.50 7.69 -7.56
N GLU A 39 6.86 7.38 -8.80
CA GLU A 39 7.72 8.23 -9.63
C GLU A 39 6.98 8.88 -10.82
N HIS A 40 5.71 8.52 -11.06
CA HIS A 40 4.82 9.02 -12.11
C HIS A 40 5.30 8.88 -13.55
N GLN A 41 6.34 8.10 -13.76
CA GLN A 41 6.86 7.76 -15.07
C GLN A 41 7.46 6.38 -15.00
N ASP A 42 7.65 5.74 -16.14
CA ASP A 42 8.45 4.54 -16.26
C ASP A 42 9.83 4.93 -16.79
N TYR A 43 10.90 4.64 -16.05
CA TYR A 43 12.25 4.93 -16.53
C TYR A 43 12.75 3.92 -17.57
N GLY A 44 12.03 2.80 -17.75
CA GLY A 44 12.41 1.77 -18.71
C GLY A 44 13.70 1.04 -18.32
N PHE A 45 14.02 0.99 -17.03
CA PHE A 45 15.16 0.21 -16.56
C PHE A 45 15.01 -1.26 -16.96
N GLN A 46 16.15 -1.89 -17.19
CA GLN A 46 16.22 -3.33 -17.44
C GLN A 46 17.13 -3.95 -16.40
N SER A 47 16.67 -5.05 -15.82
CA SER A 47 17.37 -5.78 -14.78
C SER A 47 17.07 -7.26 -14.94
N LYS A 48 18.10 -8.09 -14.81
CA LYS A 48 18.00 -9.56 -14.77
C LYS A 48 18.14 -10.09 -13.35
N ASN A 49 18.64 -9.27 -12.42
CA ASN A 49 18.85 -9.63 -11.02
C ASN A 49 18.87 -8.36 -10.14
N SER A 50 18.78 -8.55 -8.82
CA SER A 50 18.72 -7.45 -7.85
C SER A 50 19.97 -6.55 -7.86
N ALA A 51 21.16 -7.08 -8.16
CA ALA A 51 22.40 -6.30 -8.15
C ALA A 51 22.41 -5.22 -9.24
N ASP A 52 21.77 -5.47 -10.39
CA ASP A 52 21.61 -4.46 -11.44
C ASP A 52 20.89 -3.22 -10.88
N CYS A 53 19.87 -3.42 -10.06
CA CYS A 53 19.12 -2.33 -9.44
C CYS A 53 19.89 -1.61 -8.34
N VAL A 54 20.75 -2.32 -7.60
CA VAL A 54 21.68 -1.67 -6.66
C VAL A 54 22.58 -0.71 -7.42
N ALA A 55 23.24 -1.17 -8.49
CA ALA A 55 24.15 -0.36 -9.30
C ALA A 55 23.42 0.83 -9.97
N ILE A 56 22.19 0.65 -10.44
CA ILE A 56 21.38 1.75 -10.98
C ILE A 56 21.06 2.79 -9.88
N ASN A 57 20.67 2.33 -8.70
CA ASN A 57 20.25 3.22 -7.62
C ASN A 57 21.42 3.98 -6.99
N GLU A 58 22.64 3.42 -6.99
CA GLU A 58 23.86 4.11 -6.55
C GLU A 58 24.05 5.49 -7.21
N HIS A 59 23.53 5.69 -8.42
CA HIS A 59 23.65 6.94 -9.17
C HIS A 59 22.33 7.69 -9.39
N THR A 60 21.19 7.06 -9.12
CA THR A 60 19.88 7.61 -9.49
C THR A 60 18.94 7.83 -8.31
N GLU A 61 19.15 7.14 -7.20
CA GLU A 61 18.19 7.10 -6.08
C GLU A 61 17.90 8.48 -5.50
N GLU A 62 18.93 9.26 -5.18
CA GLU A 62 18.75 10.57 -4.54
C GLU A 62 17.86 11.50 -5.37
N LYS A 63 18.15 11.60 -6.68
CA LYS A 63 17.37 12.42 -7.60
C LYS A 63 15.94 11.88 -7.75
N ARG A 64 15.76 10.57 -7.86
CA ARG A 64 14.45 9.93 -8.01
C ARG A 64 13.59 10.10 -6.76
N LEU A 65 14.18 9.98 -5.56
CA LEU A 65 13.47 10.23 -4.30
C LEU A 65 13.05 11.70 -4.15
N ALA A 66 13.89 12.64 -4.57
CA ALA A 66 13.56 14.07 -4.52
C ALA A 66 12.36 14.42 -5.43
N LEU A 67 12.17 13.69 -6.52
CA LEU A 67 11.09 13.89 -7.49
C LEU A 67 9.87 12.98 -7.22
N SER A 68 10.02 11.94 -6.41
CA SER A 68 8.95 10.99 -6.09
C SER A 68 7.83 11.65 -5.28
N GLN A 69 6.59 11.22 -5.53
CA GLN A 69 5.45 11.67 -4.74
C GLN A 69 5.34 10.91 -3.43
N THR A 70 5.11 11.66 -2.35
CA THR A 70 4.70 11.08 -1.08
C THR A 70 3.26 10.61 -1.15
N LEU A 71 2.99 9.39 -0.74
CA LEU A 71 1.63 8.86 -0.64
C LEU A 71 1.00 9.34 0.68
N HIS A 72 -0.02 10.20 0.60
CA HIS A 72 -0.75 10.71 1.77
C HIS A 72 -2.03 9.90 2.00
N LEU A 73 -2.17 9.34 3.21
CA LEU A 73 -3.33 8.53 3.61
C LEU A 73 -3.84 8.97 4.98
N LYS A 74 -5.06 8.58 5.31
CA LYS A 74 -5.59 8.68 6.68
C LYS A 74 -5.27 7.40 7.44
N ALA A 75 -5.31 7.45 8.76
CA ALA A 75 -5.29 6.22 9.56
C ALA A 75 -6.48 5.32 9.20
N GLY A 76 -6.27 4.01 9.04
CA GLY A 76 -7.31 3.08 8.59
C GLY A 76 -6.78 1.80 7.96
N SER A 77 -7.70 0.95 7.49
CA SER A 77 -7.37 -0.34 6.87
C SER A 77 -7.26 -0.23 5.35
N TYR A 78 -6.16 -0.77 4.82
CA TYR A 78 -5.81 -0.72 3.40
C TYR A 78 -5.37 -2.09 2.90
N VAL A 79 -5.49 -2.29 1.59
CA VAL A 79 -4.88 -3.41 0.87
C VAL A 79 -3.96 -2.85 -0.20
N PHE A 80 -2.66 -3.10 -0.09
CA PHE A 80 -1.70 -2.79 -1.15
C PHE A 80 -1.66 -3.95 -2.14
N ARG A 81 -2.17 -3.75 -3.35
CA ARG A 81 -2.02 -4.69 -4.46
C ARG A 81 -0.74 -4.37 -5.21
N VAL A 82 0.28 -5.19 -5.02
CA VAL A 82 1.60 -5.01 -5.61
C VAL A 82 1.78 -5.97 -6.78
N LYS A 83 2.02 -5.42 -7.97
CA LYS A 83 2.21 -6.17 -9.22
C LYS A 83 3.67 -6.17 -9.64
N ASN A 84 4.21 -7.32 -10.03
CA ASN A 84 5.42 -7.39 -10.86
C ASN A 84 4.97 -7.33 -12.31
N ARG A 85 5.20 -6.22 -13.01
CA ARG A 85 4.73 -6.07 -14.39
C ARG A 85 5.50 -6.98 -15.35
N ASP A 86 6.82 -6.90 -15.32
CA ASP A 86 7.70 -7.42 -16.37
C ASP A 86 9.11 -7.80 -15.89
N VAL A 87 9.42 -7.69 -14.59
CA VAL A 87 10.75 -8.03 -14.08
C VAL A 87 10.93 -9.56 -14.11
N PRO A 88 12.01 -10.10 -14.72
CA PRO A 88 12.14 -11.53 -15.02
C PRO A 88 12.61 -12.37 -13.82
N TYR A 89 12.28 -11.93 -12.60
CA TYR A 89 12.55 -12.65 -11.36
C TYR A 89 11.47 -12.34 -10.32
N VAL A 90 11.47 -13.13 -9.24
CA VAL A 90 10.48 -13.03 -8.17
C VAL A 90 10.68 -11.75 -7.36
N LEU A 91 9.61 -10.98 -7.16
CA LEU A 91 9.63 -9.76 -6.38
C LEU A 91 8.92 -9.89 -5.03
N GLY A 92 8.96 -8.80 -4.28
CA GLY A 92 8.27 -8.65 -3.02
C GLY A 92 7.86 -7.21 -2.73
N PHE A 93 7.52 -6.98 -1.49
CA PHE A 93 7.08 -5.68 -1.00
C PHE A 93 7.43 -5.59 0.47
N TRP A 94 7.80 -4.40 0.92
CA TRP A 94 7.94 -4.10 2.33
C TRP A 94 7.53 -2.66 2.62
N LEU A 95 6.47 -2.53 3.42
CA LEU A 95 6.01 -1.28 4.02
C LEU A 95 6.34 -1.30 5.52
N ARG A 96 6.98 -0.24 6.01
CA ARG A 96 7.50 -0.15 7.39
C ARG A 96 7.49 1.29 7.90
N GLY A 97 7.49 1.48 9.22
CA GLY A 97 7.72 2.81 9.79
C GLY A 97 9.09 3.40 9.40
N GLN A 98 9.18 4.72 9.34
CA GLN A 98 10.43 5.44 9.11
C GLN A 98 11.20 5.65 10.43
N GLY A 99 12.53 5.48 10.42
CA GLY A 99 13.38 5.69 11.61
C GLY A 99 12.94 4.86 12.82
N LEU A 100 12.79 5.51 13.98
CA LEU A 100 12.28 4.88 15.21
C LEU A 100 10.85 4.34 15.07
N GLY A 101 10.08 4.84 14.09
CA GLY A 101 8.75 4.32 13.77
C GLY A 101 8.76 2.84 13.37
N ARG A 102 9.90 2.27 12.95
CA ARG A 102 10.04 0.82 12.71
C ARG A 102 9.69 -0.05 13.92
N LEU A 103 9.80 0.50 15.13
CA LEU A 103 9.56 -0.21 16.40
C LEU A 103 8.10 -0.15 16.85
N THR A 104 7.34 0.86 16.39
CA THR A 104 6.03 1.20 16.96
C THR A 104 4.90 1.24 15.93
N LEU A 105 5.24 1.46 14.65
CA LEU A 105 4.28 1.52 13.56
C LEU A 105 4.10 0.14 12.91
N PRO A 106 2.88 -0.17 12.42
CA PRO A 106 2.59 -1.36 11.64
C PRO A 106 3.57 -1.57 10.47
N SER A 107 3.88 -2.83 10.18
CA SER A 107 4.73 -3.24 9.05
C SER A 107 4.09 -4.43 8.35
N VAL A 108 4.23 -4.48 7.03
CA VAL A 108 3.83 -5.65 6.23
C VAL A 108 4.88 -5.91 5.17
N SER A 109 5.25 -7.17 5.00
CA SER A 109 6.25 -7.60 4.03
C SER A 109 5.92 -8.97 3.45
N GLY A 110 6.37 -9.24 2.24
CA GLY A 110 6.35 -10.58 1.67
C GLY A 110 6.87 -10.61 0.24
N GLY A 111 7.26 -11.79 -0.20
CA GLY A 111 7.80 -12.02 -1.55
C GLY A 111 6.91 -12.91 -2.41
N ASN A 112 7.55 -13.59 -3.37
CA ASN A 112 6.91 -14.55 -4.27
C ASN A 112 5.85 -13.88 -5.19
N ILE A 113 6.12 -12.66 -5.66
CA ILE A 113 5.38 -12.02 -6.75
C ILE A 113 6.06 -12.40 -8.07
N GLN A 114 5.49 -13.38 -8.78
CA GLN A 114 5.99 -13.85 -10.06
C GLN A 114 5.84 -12.78 -11.16
N THR A 115 6.65 -12.86 -12.21
CA THR A 115 6.52 -11.98 -13.40
C THR A 115 5.09 -11.98 -13.94
N GLY A 116 4.54 -10.79 -14.18
CA GLY A 116 3.15 -10.58 -14.61
C GLY A 116 2.10 -10.73 -13.49
N GLY A 117 2.49 -11.26 -12.33
CA GLY A 117 1.62 -11.53 -11.20
C GLY A 117 1.49 -10.36 -10.23
N PHE A 118 0.61 -10.53 -9.23
CA PHE A 118 0.42 -9.56 -8.14
C PHE A 118 0.15 -10.27 -6.81
N LYS A 119 0.30 -9.53 -5.70
CA LYS A 119 -0.12 -9.94 -4.37
C LYS A 119 -0.75 -8.79 -3.60
N ASP A 120 -1.65 -9.15 -2.70
CA ASP A 120 -2.37 -8.21 -1.84
C ASP A 120 -1.78 -8.24 -0.42
N TYR A 121 -1.46 -7.07 0.11
CA TYR A 121 -0.88 -6.87 1.44
C TYR A 121 -1.82 -6.03 2.27
N ALA A 122 -2.59 -6.67 3.14
CA ALA A 122 -3.50 -6.00 4.06
C ALA A 122 -2.74 -5.40 5.24
N ILE A 123 -3.08 -4.16 5.62
CA ILE A 123 -2.49 -3.48 6.78
C ILE A 123 -3.47 -2.44 7.35
N THR A 124 -3.48 -2.28 8.67
CA THR A 124 -4.14 -1.16 9.33
C THR A 124 -3.09 -0.12 9.72
N LEU A 125 -3.11 1.02 9.05
CA LEU A 125 -2.17 2.11 9.23
C LEU A 125 -2.55 2.98 10.43
N LYS A 126 -1.52 3.38 11.19
CA LYS A 126 -1.60 4.40 12.25
C LYS A 126 -0.94 5.69 11.77
N LYS A 127 -1.35 6.84 12.31
CA LYS A 127 -0.69 8.12 12.07
C LYS A 127 0.83 8.00 12.23
N GLY A 128 1.59 8.51 11.26
CA GLY A 128 3.04 8.41 11.25
C GLY A 128 3.66 8.39 9.85
N ALA A 129 4.99 8.43 9.81
CA ALA A 129 5.76 8.34 8.58
C ALA A 129 6.22 6.90 8.33
N TYR A 130 6.06 6.46 7.08
CA TYR A 130 6.40 5.13 6.60
C TYR A 130 7.26 5.19 5.34
N LEU A 131 7.93 4.09 5.07
CA LEU A 131 8.66 3.81 3.84
C LEU A 131 8.12 2.55 3.20
N TYR A 132 8.03 2.53 1.87
CA TYR A 132 7.76 1.31 1.11
C TYR A 132 8.79 1.10 0.00
N SER A 133 9.12 -0.17 -0.25
CA SER A 133 10.21 -0.56 -1.14
C SER A 133 10.09 -2.03 -1.56
N CYS A 134 10.97 -2.49 -2.46
CA CYS A 134 11.17 -3.92 -2.74
C CYS A 134 12.64 -4.32 -2.53
N PRO A 135 12.96 -5.10 -1.48
CA PRO A 135 14.34 -5.60 -1.30
C PRO A 135 14.79 -6.57 -2.40
N LEU A 136 13.86 -7.29 -3.04
CA LEU A 136 14.17 -8.26 -4.10
C LEU A 136 14.36 -7.60 -5.48
N ASN A 137 13.76 -6.42 -5.68
CA ASN A 137 13.95 -5.54 -6.83
C ASN A 137 14.34 -4.17 -6.29
N PRO A 138 15.59 -3.98 -5.81
CA PRO A 138 15.99 -2.80 -5.06
C PRO A 138 15.41 -1.52 -5.67
N THR A 139 14.42 -0.96 -4.98
CA THR A 139 13.83 0.33 -5.30
C THR A 139 14.29 1.34 -4.26
N PRO A 140 14.22 2.64 -4.56
CA PRO A 140 14.25 3.66 -3.51
C PRO A 140 13.24 3.39 -2.38
N ASP A 141 13.55 3.93 -1.20
CA ASP A 141 12.65 3.95 -0.04
C ASP A 141 11.61 5.08 -0.18
N TYR A 142 10.51 4.81 -0.90
CA TYR A 142 9.46 5.80 -1.17
C TYR A 142 8.66 6.14 0.09
N ARG A 143 8.21 7.39 0.18
CA ARG A 143 7.55 7.94 1.38
C ARG A 143 6.04 7.73 1.36
N LEU A 144 5.52 7.36 2.53
CA LEU A 144 4.09 7.35 2.82
C LEU A 144 3.86 8.07 4.15
N LEU A 145 2.97 9.07 4.14
CA LEU A 145 2.58 9.81 5.34
C LEU A 145 1.12 9.49 5.69
N VAL A 146 0.89 9.13 6.94
CA VAL A 146 -0.45 8.87 7.49
C VAL A 146 -0.80 9.98 8.46
N GLU A 147 -1.90 10.69 8.20
CA GLU A 147 -2.38 11.84 8.99
C GLU A 147 -3.66 11.56 9.80
#